data_AF-A0A963TH30-F1
#
_entry.id   AF-A0A963TH30-F1
#
_cell.length_a   1.000
_cell.length_b   1.000
_cell.length_c   1.000
_cell.angle_alpha   90.00
_cell.angle_beta   90.00
_cell.angle_gamma   90.00
#
_symmetry.space_group_name_H-M   'P 1'
#
loop_
_entity.id
_entity.type
_entity.pdbx_description
1 polymer ?
#
loop_
_entity_poly.entity_id
_entity_poly.type
_entity_poly.pdbx_seq_one_letter_code
_entity_poly.pdbx_strand_id
1 'polypeptide(L)'
;MEPAPFFADIAEAPAGGRTVWATAADGVRLRIGYWRGGETGERNGTVLIFPGRSEYIEKYGPALTRLTGAGHACLIIDWRGQGLSDRILADPMSGHVHEFVDYQTDVAALLQTASALGAPEPRFLLGHSMGGCIGLRALHSGLPVRAAAFSAPMWGIRIHPLLRPTALALTTAARSVRQGHRYAPGTSAATYVLEAAFDDNFLTRDR
;
A
#
# COMPACT_ATOMS: atom_id res chain seq x y z
N MET A 1 -12.49 -17.03 3.82
CA MET A 1 -12.37 -15.57 3.86
C MET A 1 -13.43 -14.98 2.96
N GLU A 2 -14.03 -13.85 3.38
CA GLU A 2 -15.08 -13.17 2.63
C GLU A 2 -14.48 -12.51 1.37
N PRO A 3 -15.09 -12.69 0.18
CA PRO A 3 -14.66 -11.99 -1.03
C PRO A 3 -14.81 -10.48 -0.87
N ALA A 4 -13.84 -9.72 -1.39
CA ALA A 4 -13.91 -8.27 -1.50
C ALA A 4 -14.16 -7.86 -2.97
N PRO A 5 -14.65 -6.64 -3.24
CA PRO A 5 -14.75 -6.13 -4.60
C PRO A 5 -13.38 -5.99 -5.27
N PHE A 6 -13.35 -6.21 -6.58
CA PHE A 6 -12.21 -5.92 -7.45
C PHE A 6 -12.71 -5.36 -8.77
N PHE A 7 -12.21 -4.19 -9.18
CA PHE A 7 -12.63 -3.53 -10.41
C PHE A 7 -11.69 -3.91 -11.57
N ALA A 8 -11.96 -5.09 -12.14
CA ALA A 8 -11.11 -5.66 -13.18
C ALA A 8 -11.10 -4.86 -14.49
N ASP A 9 -12.15 -4.09 -14.75
CA ASP A 9 -12.35 -3.22 -15.91
C ASP A 9 -11.37 -2.04 -15.98
N ILE A 10 -10.85 -1.60 -14.83
CA ILE A 10 -9.88 -0.50 -14.74
C ILE A 10 -8.47 -0.94 -14.32
N ALA A 11 -8.31 -2.20 -13.91
CA ALA A 11 -7.07 -2.66 -13.30
C ALA A 11 -6.01 -3.09 -14.33
N GLU A 12 -6.41 -3.58 -15.51
CA GLU A 12 -5.49 -4.26 -16.46
C GLU A 12 -4.69 -5.42 -15.80
N ALA A 13 -5.31 -6.07 -14.80
CA ALA A 13 -4.72 -7.17 -14.05
C ALA A 13 -4.96 -8.52 -14.73
N PRO A 14 -4.11 -9.53 -14.48
CA PRO A 14 -4.32 -10.85 -15.05
C PRO A 14 -5.55 -11.52 -14.42
N ALA A 15 -6.21 -12.39 -15.18
CA ALA A 15 -7.34 -13.19 -14.70
C ALA A 15 -6.93 -14.12 -13.54
N GLY A 16 -7.93 -14.68 -12.84
CA GLY A 16 -7.70 -15.64 -11.75
C GLY A 16 -7.21 -15.02 -10.43
N GLY A 17 -7.12 -13.70 -10.36
CA GLY A 17 -6.98 -12.96 -9.11
C GLY A 17 -8.23 -13.04 -8.25
N ARG A 18 -8.05 -12.97 -6.93
CA ARG A 18 -9.14 -12.80 -5.97
C ARG A 18 -8.78 -11.74 -4.95
N THR A 19 -9.72 -10.88 -4.60
CA THR A 19 -9.62 -9.98 -3.45
C THR A 19 -10.45 -10.52 -2.30
N VAL A 20 -9.95 -10.37 -1.08
CA VAL A 20 -10.60 -10.83 0.15
C VAL A 20 -10.57 -9.75 1.20
N TRP A 21 -11.55 -9.78 2.10
CA TRP A 21 -11.51 -9.04 3.35
C TRP A 21 -10.70 -9.82 4.38
N ALA A 22 -9.78 -9.12 5.03
CA ALA A 22 -9.10 -9.54 6.24
C ALA A 22 -9.35 -8.50 7.34
N THR A 23 -9.22 -8.90 8.60
CA THR A 23 -9.36 -8.00 9.75
C THR A 23 -8.03 -7.96 10.48
N ALA A 24 -7.46 -6.76 10.61
CA ALA A 24 -6.28 -6.51 11.42
C ALA A 24 -6.59 -6.76 12.90
N ALA A 25 -5.54 -6.96 13.71
CA ALA A 25 -5.71 -7.29 15.14
C ALA A 25 -6.43 -6.19 15.95
N ASP A 26 -6.41 -4.96 15.45
CA ASP A 26 -7.11 -3.80 16.01
C ASP A 26 -8.51 -3.57 15.42
N GLY A 27 -9.03 -4.52 14.64
CA GLY A 27 -10.39 -4.52 14.11
C GLY A 27 -10.56 -3.81 12.77
N VAL A 28 -9.51 -3.19 12.22
CA VAL A 28 -9.57 -2.53 10.90
C VAL A 28 -9.74 -3.58 9.80
N ARG A 29 -10.77 -3.44 8.95
CA ARG A 29 -10.93 -4.31 7.78
C ARG A 29 -10.06 -3.84 6.63
N LEU A 30 -9.31 -4.77 6.06
CA LEU A 30 -8.35 -4.56 4.99
C LEU A 30 -8.75 -5.34 3.75
N ARG A 31 -8.68 -4.71 2.58
CA ARG A 31 -8.78 -5.40 1.30
C ARG A 31 -7.42 -5.91 0.89
N ILE A 32 -7.33 -7.21 0.63
CA ILE A 32 -6.11 -7.87 0.17
C ILE A 32 -6.39 -8.60 -1.14
N GLY A 33 -5.57 -8.33 -2.16
CA GLY A 33 -5.57 -9.04 -3.43
C GLY A 33 -4.56 -10.16 -3.45
N TYR A 34 -4.93 -11.28 -4.07
CA TYR A 34 -4.07 -12.44 -4.25
C TYR A 34 -4.19 -13.01 -5.66
N TRP A 35 -3.04 -13.17 -6.30
CA TRP A 35 -2.88 -13.87 -7.56
C TRP A 35 -1.94 -15.06 -7.34
N ARG A 36 -2.35 -16.25 -7.78
CA ARG A 36 -1.60 -17.49 -7.51
C ARG A 36 -0.26 -17.57 -8.27
N GLY A 37 -0.13 -16.84 -9.38
CA GLY A 37 0.99 -17.00 -10.32
C GLY A 37 0.90 -18.32 -11.10
N GLY A 38 1.40 -18.31 -12.35
CA GLY A 38 1.67 -19.51 -13.19
C GLY A 38 0.54 -20.54 -13.34
N GLU A 39 -0.08 -20.63 -14.51
CA GLU A 39 -0.90 -21.82 -14.89
C GLU A 39 -0.05 -23.09 -15.03
N THR A 40 1.28 -22.95 -15.18
CA THR A 40 2.21 -23.98 -15.64
C THR A 40 2.99 -24.72 -14.54
N GLY A 41 2.63 -24.54 -13.26
CA GLY A 41 3.16 -25.37 -12.16
C GLY A 41 4.50 -24.94 -11.55
N GLU A 42 5.23 -23.98 -12.15
CA GLU A 42 6.39 -23.34 -11.52
C GLU A 42 5.91 -22.29 -10.50
N ARG A 43 6.28 -22.46 -9.23
CA ARG A 43 5.96 -21.51 -8.15
C ARG A 43 7.24 -20.87 -7.65
N ASN A 44 7.59 -19.72 -8.21
CA ASN A 44 8.80 -18.97 -7.87
C ASN A 44 8.69 -18.21 -6.52
N GLY A 45 7.77 -18.63 -5.64
CA GLY A 45 7.44 -17.94 -4.39
C GLY A 45 6.42 -16.83 -4.56
N THR A 46 6.32 -15.97 -3.54
CA THR A 46 5.29 -14.92 -3.44
C THR A 46 5.91 -13.53 -3.35
N VAL A 47 5.48 -12.59 -4.16
CA VAL A 47 5.81 -11.16 -4.02
C VAL A 47 4.74 -10.48 -3.17
N LEU A 48 5.14 -9.94 -2.03
CA LEU A 48 4.37 -9.02 -1.20
C LEU A 48 4.54 -7.61 -1.78
N ILE A 49 3.48 -7.07 -2.35
CA ILE A 49 3.46 -5.75 -2.96
C ILE A 49 2.91 -4.77 -1.91
N PHE A 50 3.72 -3.78 -1.56
CA PHE A 50 3.41 -2.75 -0.56
C PHE A 50 3.19 -1.42 -1.30
N PRO A 51 1.91 -1.01 -1.51
CA PRO A 51 1.60 0.21 -2.25
C PRO A 51 2.04 1.50 -1.54
N GLY A 52 2.15 2.57 -2.33
CA GLY A 52 2.41 3.93 -1.86
C GLY A 52 1.20 4.58 -1.18
N ARG A 53 1.38 5.86 -0.81
CA ARG A 53 0.29 6.69 -0.28
C ARG A 53 -0.66 7.07 -1.42
N SER A 54 -1.95 7.11 -1.14
CA SER A 54 -3.08 7.37 -2.05
C SER A 54 -3.26 6.32 -3.17
N GLU A 55 -2.66 5.15 -3.03
CA GLU A 55 -2.77 4.08 -4.02
C GLU A 55 -3.79 3.01 -3.62
N TYR A 56 -4.07 2.13 -4.58
CA TYR A 56 -5.06 1.07 -4.46
C TYR A 56 -4.68 -0.11 -5.37
N ILE A 57 -5.18 -1.30 -5.05
CA ILE A 57 -4.83 -2.57 -5.71
C ILE A 57 -4.94 -2.51 -7.24
N GLU A 58 -5.99 -1.89 -7.80
CA GLU A 58 -6.23 -1.85 -9.24
C GLU A 58 -5.08 -1.19 -10.02
N LYS A 59 -4.40 -0.19 -9.43
CA LYS A 59 -3.23 0.47 -10.05
C LYS A 59 -2.11 -0.51 -10.40
N TYR A 60 -2.04 -1.65 -9.72
CA TYR A 60 -0.95 -2.61 -9.83
C TYR A 60 -1.18 -3.71 -10.86
N GLY A 61 -2.29 -3.71 -11.62
CA GLY A 61 -2.55 -4.78 -12.60
C GLY A 61 -1.40 -5.05 -13.59
N PRO A 62 -0.77 -4.02 -14.21
CA PRO A 62 0.39 -4.24 -15.06
C PRO A 62 1.61 -4.86 -14.35
N ALA A 63 1.79 -4.56 -13.05
CA ALA A 63 2.83 -5.18 -12.24
C ALA A 63 2.47 -6.63 -11.87
N LEU A 64 1.21 -6.88 -11.51
CA LEU A 64 0.66 -8.20 -11.26
C LEU A 64 0.84 -9.09 -12.49
N THR A 65 0.47 -8.62 -13.69
CA THR A 65 0.64 -9.34 -14.96
C THR A 65 2.08 -9.78 -15.19
N ARG A 66 3.04 -8.87 -15.01
CA ARG A 66 4.47 -9.19 -15.18
C ARG A 66 4.96 -10.21 -14.15
N LEU A 67 4.63 -10.01 -12.88
CA LEU A 67 5.09 -10.89 -11.80
C LEU A 67 4.46 -12.30 -11.89
N THR A 68 3.16 -12.38 -12.18
CA THR A 68 2.48 -13.67 -12.35
C THR A 68 2.92 -14.40 -13.60
N GLY A 69 3.20 -13.67 -14.68
CA GLY A 69 3.80 -14.21 -15.91
C GLY A 69 5.22 -14.73 -15.71
N ALA A 70 5.95 -14.19 -14.73
CA ALA A 70 7.25 -14.69 -14.28
C ALA A 70 7.14 -15.82 -13.24
N GLY A 71 5.97 -16.42 -13.03
CA GLY A 71 5.77 -17.57 -12.14
C GLY A 71 5.68 -17.23 -10.65
N HIS A 72 5.60 -15.94 -10.27
CA HIS A 72 5.40 -15.55 -8.87
C HIS A 72 3.91 -15.45 -8.52
N ALA A 73 3.56 -15.92 -7.33
CA ALA A 73 2.33 -15.48 -6.69
C ALA A 73 2.48 -14.01 -6.24
N CYS A 74 1.37 -13.28 -6.15
CA CYS A 74 1.37 -11.89 -5.67
C CYS A 74 0.33 -11.73 -4.56
N LEU A 75 0.74 -11.09 -3.46
CA LEU A 75 -0.17 -10.53 -2.47
C LEU A 75 0.00 -9.01 -2.45
N ILE A 76 -1.12 -8.29 -2.46
CA ILE A 76 -1.15 -6.82 -2.44
C ILE A 76 -2.25 -6.34 -1.50
N ILE A 77 -2.05 -5.21 -0.84
CA ILE A 77 -2.93 -4.68 0.18
C ILE A 77 -3.35 -3.25 -0.14
N ASP A 78 -4.63 -2.94 0.05
CA ASP A 78 -5.04 -1.57 0.30
C ASP A 78 -4.74 -1.26 1.77
N TRP A 79 -3.81 -0.35 2.04
CA TRP A 79 -3.51 0.02 3.42
C TRP A 79 -4.73 0.58 4.13
N ARG A 80 -4.78 0.48 5.46
CA ARG A 80 -5.77 1.22 6.26
C ARG A 80 -5.79 2.69 5.83
N GLY A 81 -6.97 3.29 5.71
CA GLY A 81 -7.08 4.65 5.22
C GLY A 81 -6.99 4.78 3.69
N GLN A 82 -6.79 3.72 2.91
CA GLN A 82 -6.60 3.77 1.45
C GLN A 82 -7.40 2.70 0.69
N GLY A 83 -7.55 2.87 -0.63
CA GLY A 83 -8.37 2.01 -1.48
C GLY A 83 -9.74 1.73 -0.89
N LEU A 84 -10.15 0.46 -0.86
CA LEU A 84 -11.41 0.01 -0.25
C LEU A 84 -11.27 -0.49 1.18
N SER A 85 -10.08 -0.43 1.79
CA SER A 85 -9.91 -0.72 3.22
C SER A 85 -10.61 0.32 4.09
N ASP A 86 -10.93 -0.05 5.32
CA ASP A 86 -11.66 0.85 6.22
C ASP A 86 -10.90 2.17 6.47
N ARG A 87 -11.68 3.22 6.71
CA ARG A 87 -11.21 4.55 7.08
C ARG A 87 -11.43 4.77 8.58
N ILE A 88 -10.45 5.38 9.23
CA ILE A 88 -10.53 5.73 10.66
C ILE A 88 -11.42 6.97 10.87
N LEU A 89 -11.41 7.89 9.91
CA LEU A 89 -12.17 9.14 9.96
C LEU A 89 -13.39 9.08 9.06
N ALA A 90 -14.38 9.93 9.36
CA ALA A 90 -15.57 10.12 8.53
C ALA A 90 -15.24 10.71 7.15
N ASP A 91 -14.18 11.54 7.04
CA ASP A 91 -13.69 12.02 5.75
C ASP A 91 -12.79 10.95 5.08
N PRO A 92 -13.28 10.31 4.00
CA PRO A 92 -12.56 9.20 3.36
C PRO A 92 -11.33 9.66 2.57
N MET A 93 -11.20 10.96 2.28
CA MET A 93 -10.15 11.51 1.41
C MET A 93 -8.85 11.82 2.16
N SER A 94 -8.88 11.89 3.49
CA SER A 94 -7.74 12.27 4.33
C SER A 94 -6.57 11.27 4.31
N GLY A 95 -6.86 9.97 4.11
CA GLY A 95 -5.88 8.90 4.22
C GLY A 95 -5.25 8.78 5.62
N HIS A 96 -6.02 9.11 6.66
CA HIS A 96 -5.52 9.21 8.03
C HIS A 96 -5.15 7.86 8.66
N VAL A 97 -4.03 7.84 9.39
CA VAL A 97 -3.63 6.81 10.35
C VAL A 97 -3.27 7.48 11.68
N HIS A 98 -3.43 6.78 12.80
CA HIS A 98 -3.10 7.36 14.10
C HIS A 98 -1.59 7.46 14.27
N GLU A 99 -0.88 6.36 14.02
CA GLU A 99 0.57 6.31 14.04
C GLU A 99 1.10 5.50 12.86
N PHE A 100 2.29 5.84 12.37
CA PHE A 100 2.87 5.11 11.23
C PHE A 100 3.13 3.62 11.54
N VAL A 101 3.30 3.28 12.82
CA VAL A 101 3.47 1.89 13.27
C VAL A 101 2.20 1.05 13.10
N ASP A 102 1.03 1.69 12.96
CA ASP A 102 -0.24 1.00 12.74
C ASP A 102 -0.22 0.13 11.47
N TYR A 103 0.53 0.54 10.44
CA TYR A 103 0.72 -0.26 9.23
C TYR A 103 1.40 -1.61 9.51
N GLN A 104 2.10 -1.78 10.63
CA GLN A 104 2.70 -3.07 10.99
C GLN A 104 1.65 -4.09 11.43
N THR A 105 0.53 -3.64 11.99
CA THR A 105 -0.64 -4.47 12.24
C THR A 105 -1.26 -4.94 10.93
N ASP A 106 -1.29 -4.08 9.91
CA ASP A 106 -1.76 -4.45 8.56
C ASP A 106 -0.82 -5.43 7.87
N VAL A 107 0.50 -5.27 8.02
CA VAL A 107 1.50 -6.22 7.54
C VAL A 107 1.26 -7.60 8.18
N ALA A 108 1.01 -7.65 9.49
CA ALA A 108 0.69 -8.92 10.16
C ALA A 108 -0.58 -9.58 9.58
N ALA A 109 -1.64 -8.80 9.34
CA ALA A 109 -2.86 -9.29 8.71
C ALA A 109 -2.61 -9.79 7.27
N LEU A 110 -1.76 -9.11 6.51
CA LEU A 110 -1.34 -9.54 5.17
C LEU A 110 -0.60 -10.89 5.20
N LEU A 111 0.31 -11.09 6.16
CA LEU A 111 1.04 -12.36 6.31
C LEU A 111 0.13 -13.50 6.75
N GLN A 112 -0.81 -13.24 7.67
CA GLN A 112 -1.83 -14.22 8.06
C GLN A 112 -2.70 -14.60 6.86
N THR A 113 -3.07 -13.63 6.03
CA THR A 113 -3.81 -13.85 4.79
C THR A 113 -3.00 -14.67 3.79
N ALA A 114 -1.70 -14.39 3.64
CA ALA A 114 -0.80 -15.20 2.80
C ALA A 114 -0.79 -16.67 3.24
N SER A 115 -0.65 -16.93 4.53
CA SER A 115 -0.70 -18.28 5.11
C SER A 115 -2.06 -18.94 4.88
N ALA A 116 -3.16 -18.24 5.15
CA ALA A 116 -4.53 -18.77 4.97
C ALA A 116 -4.87 -19.08 3.51
N LEU A 117 -4.28 -18.35 2.56
CA LEU A 117 -4.45 -18.60 1.11
C LEU A 117 -3.50 -19.69 0.57
N GLY A 118 -2.57 -20.19 1.40
CA GLY A 118 -1.55 -21.14 0.97
C GLY A 118 -0.57 -20.53 -0.04
N ALA A 119 -0.20 -19.26 0.15
CA ALA A 119 0.74 -18.58 -0.74
C ALA A 119 2.13 -19.25 -0.67
N PRO A 120 2.78 -19.52 -1.83
CA PRO A 120 4.03 -20.25 -1.87
C PRO A 120 5.20 -19.46 -1.26
N GLU A 121 6.07 -20.16 -0.56
CA GLU A 121 7.40 -19.67 -0.18
C GLU A 121 8.40 -19.83 -1.34
N PRO A 122 9.52 -19.08 -1.37
CA PRO A 122 9.85 -17.99 -0.45
C PRO A 122 9.06 -16.71 -0.74
N ARG A 123 8.93 -15.84 0.27
CA ARG A 123 8.38 -14.49 0.09
C ARG A 123 9.44 -13.48 -0.36
N PHE A 124 9.02 -12.50 -1.13
CA PHE A 124 9.79 -11.33 -1.56
C PHE A 124 8.99 -10.06 -1.26
N LEU A 125 9.66 -8.92 -1.12
CA LEU A 125 9.00 -7.62 -0.91
C LEU A 125 9.22 -6.72 -2.13
N LEU A 126 8.14 -6.08 -2.60
CA LEU A 126 8.19 -4.95 -3.52
C LEU A 126 7.49 -3.76 -2.86
N GLY A 127 8.27 -2.76 -2.43
CA GLY A 127 7.74 -1.55 -1.78
C GLY A 127 7.84 -0.32 -2.68
N HIS A 128 6.73 0.37 -2.91
CA HIS A 128 6.71 1.65 -3.63
C HIS A 128 6.46 2.82 -2.69
N SER A 129 7.23 3.91 -2.81
CA SER A 129 6.99 5.16 -2.07
C SER A 129 6.76 4.93 -0.57
N MET A 130 5.61 5.31 -0.01
CA MET A 130 5.23 5.06 1.39
C MET A 130 5.30 3.57 1.76
N GLY A 131 4.89 2.67 0.88
CA GLY A 131 5.01 1.22 1.05
C GLY A 131 6.44 0.74 1.17
N GLY A 132 7.41 1.48 0.60
CA GLY A 132 8.82 1.25 0.86
C GLY A 132 9.21 1.52 2.32
N CYS A 133 8.68 2.59 2.92
CA CYS A 133 8.92 2.91 4.34
C CYS A 133 8.27 1.88 5.28
N ILE A 134 7.02 1.47 4.99
CA ILE A 134 6.33 0.39 5.70
C ILE A 134 7.15 -0.90 5.60
N GLY A 135 7.59 -1.24 4.39
CA GLY A 135 8.43 -2.40 4.11
C GLY A 135 9.75 -2.39 4.88
N LEU A 136 10.47 -1.26 4.90
CA LEU A 136 11.73 -1.12 5.63
C LEU A 136 11.53 -1.29 7.14
N ARG A 137 10.45 -0.73 7.70
CA ARG A 137 10.08 -0.93 9.11
C ARG A 137 9.76 -2.39 9.41
N ALA A 138 9.06 -3.07 8.50
CA ALA A 138 8.75 -4.50 8.60
C ALA A 138 10.02 -5.35 8.55
N LEU A 139 10.97 -5.06 7.67
CA LEU A 139 12.27 -5.73 7.63
C LEU A 139 13.05 -5.57 8.94
N HIS A 140 13.09 -4.35 9.51
CA HIS A 140 13.68 -4.12 10.84
C HIS A 140 12.99 -4.91 11.96
N SER A 141 11.72 -5.28 11.76
CA SER A 141 10.92 -6.05 12.72
C SER A 141 10.94 -7.56 12.41
N GLY A 142 11.79 -8.02 11.50
CA GLY A 142 11.95 -9.43 11.17
C GLY A 142 10.99 -9.98 10.13
N LEU A 143 10.46 -9.15 9.22
CA LEU A 143 9.64 -9.60 8.08
C LEU A 143 10.37 -10.72 7.31
N PRO A 144 9.80 -11.95 7.24
CA PRO A 144 10.49 -13.10 6.66
C PRO A 144 10.38 -13.11 5.13
N VAL A 145 11.23 -12.31 4.47
CA VAL A 145 11.39 -12.31 3.01
C VAL A 145 12.82 -12.65 2.60
N ARG A 146 12.98 -13.34 1.47
CA ARG A 146 14.28 -13.71 0.90
C ARG A 146 15.01 -12.52 0.27
N ALA A 147 14.27 -11.58 -0.31
CA ALA A 147 14.82 -10.34 -0.85
C ALA A 147 13.74 -9.24 -0.87
N ALA A 148 14.19 -7.99 -0.98
CA ALA A 148 13.34 -6.82 -1.08
C ALA A 148 13.81 -5.90 -2.23
N ALA A 149 12.86 -5.38 -3.00
CA ALA A 149 13.06 -4.34 -3.99
C ALA A 149 12.24 -3.11 -3.62
N PHE A 150 12.81 -1.92 -3.84
CA PHE A 150 12.19 -0.65 -3.51
C PHE A 150 12.14 0.26 -4.73
N SER A 151 10.96 0.79 -5.04
CA SER A 151 10.73 1.72 -6.14
C SER A 151 10.37 3.11 -5.60
N ALA A 152 11.21 4.10 -5.87
CA ALA A 152 11.08 5.47 -5.36
C ALA A 152 10.66 5.54 -3.87
N PRO A 153 11.35 4.83 -2.96
CA PRO A 153 10.90 4.65 -1.59
C PRO A 153 10.92 5.94 -0.77
N MET A 154 9.93 6.09 0.12
CA MET A 154 9.82 7.22 1.03
C MET A 154 10.70 7.00 2.28
N TRP A 155 12.00 7.29 2.19
CA TRP A 155 12.90 7.29 3.36
C TRP A 155 12.69 8.48 4.29
N GLY A 156 12.00 9.49 3.80
CA GLY A 156 11.60 10.67 4.53
C GLY A 156 10.87 11.63 3.61
N ILE A 157 10.35 12.71 4.19
CA ILE A 157 9.70 13.78 3.44
C ILE A 157 10.75 14.85 3.16
N ARG A 158 10.93 15.23 1.89
CA ARG A 158 11.89 16.27 1.49
C ARG A 158 11.38 17.64 1.92
N ILE A 159 11.78 18.05 3.12
CA ILE A 159 11.52 19.38 3.67
C ILE A 159 12.83 20.18 3.64
N HIS A 160 12.77 21.41 3.15
CA HIS A 160 13.92 22.34 3.17
C HIS A 160 14.50 22.42 4.59
N PRO A 161 15.83 22.30 4.80
CA PRO A 161 16.41 22.17 6.14
C PRO A 161 15.96 23.26 7.12
N LEU A 162 15.83 24.50 6.65
CA LEU A 162 15.36 25.64 7.46
C LEU A 162 13.89 25.54 7.89
N LEU A 163 13.06 24.77 7.17
CA LEU A 163 11.64 24.57 7.47
C LEU A 163 11.39 23.31 8.32
N ARG A 164 12.41 22.48 8.57
CA ARG A 164 12.23 21.27 9.38
C ARG A 164 11.79 21.56 10.82
N PRO A 165 12.37 22.53 11.55
CA PRO A 165 11.95 22.82 12.92
C PRO A 165 10.50 23.30 12.99
N THR A 166 10.08 24.13 12.03
CA THR A 166 8.70 24.64 11.97
C THR A 166 7.71 23.54 11.63
N ALA A 167 8.04 22.63 10.71
CA ALA A 167 7.22 21.46 10.41
C ALA A 167 7.06 20.54 11.63
N LEU A 168 8.14 20.31 12.39
CA LEU A 168 8.10 19.51 13.62
C LEU A 168 7.26 20.18 14.70
N ALA A 169 7.43 21.48 14.92
CA ALA A 169 6.65 22.23 15.90
C ALA A 169 5.16 22.22 15.55
N LEU A 170 4.81 22.48 14.28
CA LEU A 170 3.43 22.51 13.80
C LEU A 170 2.76 21.13 13.94
N THR A 171 3.43 20.06 13.53
CA THR A 171 2.87 18.70 13.63
C THR A 171 2.75 18.24 15.09
N THR A 172 3.71 18.60 15.95
CA THR A 172 3.65 18.31 17.40
C THR A 172 2.49 19.06 18.06
N ALA A 173 2.32 20.35 17.78
CA ALA A 173 1.21 21.14 18.28
C ALA A 173 -0.13 20.60 17.77
N ALA A 174 -0.24 20.28 16.48
CA ALA A 174 -1.45 19.70 15.90
C ALA A 174 -1.82 18.38 16.59
N ARG A 175 -0.85 17.53 16.92
CA ARG A 175 -1.09 16.30 17.70
C ARG A 175 -1.55 16.62 19.12
N SER A 176 -0.94 17.57 19.81
CA SER A 176 -1.30 17.90 21.21
C SER A 176 -2.72 18.46 21.35
N VAL A 177 -3.20 19.21 20.36
CA VAL A 177 -4.59 19.70 20.30
C VAL A 177 -5.55 18.77 19.55
N ARG A 178 -5.14 17.53 19.24
CA ARG A 178 -5.92 16.50 18.51
C ARG A 178 -6.39 16.93 17.10
N GLN A 179 -5.69 17.86 16.47
CA GLN A 179 -5.93 18.33 15.11
C GLN A 179 -5.04 17.66 14.05
N GLY A 180 -4.30 16.60 14.42
CA GLY A 180 -3.46 15.83 13.48
C GLY A 180 -4.24 15.10 12.36
N HIS A 181 -5.56 15.09 12.43
CA HIS A 181 -6.46 14.52 11.43
C HIS A 181 -6.79 15.49 10.27
N ARG A 182 -6.45 16.78 10.41
CA ARG A 182 -6.69 17.78 9.36
C ARG A 182 -5.66 17.67 8.25
N TYR A 183 -6.05 18.10 7.05
CA TYR A 183 -5.13 18.27 5.93
C TYR A 183 -3.96 19.17 6.32
N ALA A 184 -2.76 18.81 5.84
CA ALA A 184 -1.60 19.66 5.98
C ALA A 184 -1.84 20.98 5.23
N PRO A 185 -1.35 22.12 5.74
CA PRO A 185 -1.47 23.39 5.03
C PRO A 185 -0.97 23.30 3.58
N GLY A 186 -1.79 23.75 2.63
CA GLY A 186 -1.51 23.66 1.19
C GLY A 186 -1.90 22.33 0.53
N THR A 187 -2.55 21.40 1.26
CA THR A 187 -3.12 20.17 0.70
C THR A 187 -4.65 20.19 0.76
N SER A 188 -5.30 19.45 -0.13
CA SER A 188 -6.76 19.37 -0.25
C SER A 188 -7.23 17.91 -0.24
N ALA A 189 -8.55 17.72 -0.20
CA ALA A 189 -9.19 16.41 -0.34
C ALA A 189 -9.16 15.88 -1.79
N ALA A 190 -8.86 16.75 -2.76
CA ALA A 190 -8.87 16.36 -4.15
C ALA A 190 -7.63 15.48 -4.47
N THR A 191 -7.87 14.41 -5.20
CA THR A 191 -6.81 13.46 -5.53
C THR A 191 -6.02 13.97 -6.72
N TYR A 192 -4.73 13.64 -6.74
CA TYR A 192 -3.82 14.05 -7.80
C TYR A 192 -4.32 13.65 -9.20
N VAL A 193 -4.96 12.48 -9.33
CA VAL A 193 -5.55 12.00 -10.59
C VAL A 193 -6.67 12.90 -11.10
N LEU A 194 -7.39 13.58 -10.21
CA LEU A 194 -8.49 14.48 -10.57
C LEU A 194 -8.01 15.92 -10.81
N GLU A 195 -6.90 16.34 -10.20
CA GLU A 195 -6.39 17.71 -10.31
C GLU A 195 -5.30 17.88 -11.37
N ALA A 196 -4.47 16.86 -11.61
CA ALA A 196 -3.33 16.96 -12.51
C ALA A 196 -3.72 16.58 -13.95
N ALA A 197 -3.80 17.59 -14.83
CA ALA A 197 -3.90 17.38 -16.26
C ALA A 197 -2.69 16.60 -16.80
N PHE A 198 -2.89 15.83 -17.87
CA PHE A 198 -1.86 14.94 -18.43
C PHE A 198 -0.52 15.65 -18.74
N ASP A 199 -0.57 16.84 -19.34
CA ASP A 199 0.64 17.60 -19.72
C ASP A 199 1.50 18.05 -18.53
N ASP A 200 0.86 18.30 -17.40
CA ASP A 200 1.51 18.75 -16.15
C ASP A 200 1.71 17.61 -15.15
N ASN A 201 1.21 16.42 -15.45
CA ASN A 201 1.28 15.26 -14.58
C ASN A 201 2.74 14.80 -14.41
N PHE A 202 3.30 14.87 -13.20
CA PHE A 202 4.67 14.44 -12.91
C PHE A 202 4.80 12.92 -12.69
N LEU A 203 3.68 12.19 -12.67
CA LEU A 203 3.61 10.76 -12.37
C LEU A 203 3.35 9.88 -13.60
N THR A 204 2.80 10.42 -14.69
CA THR A 204 2.48 9.67 -15.92
C THR A 204 2.91 10.46 -17.17
N ARG A 205 4.23 10.60 -17.39
CA ARG A 205 4.77 11.15 -18.64
C ARG A 205 5.50 10.07 -19.42
N ASP A 206 4.74 9.17 -20.02
CA ASP A 206 5.28 8.29 -21.05
C ASP A 206 5.08 9.01 -22.40
N ARG A 207 6.06 9.84 -22.77
CA ARG A 207 6.22 10.37 -24.13
C ARG A 207 7.24 9.53 -24.89
#